data_AF-A0A7C5S7P3-F1
#
_entry.id   AF-A0A7C5S7P3-F1
#
_cell.length_a   1.000
_cell.length_b   1.000
_cell.length_c   1.000
_cell.angle_alpha   90.00
_cell.angle_beta   90.00
_cell.angle_gamma   90.00
#
_symmetry.space_group_name_H-M   'P 1'
#
loop_
_entity.id
_entity.type
_entity.pdbx_description
1 polymer ?
#
loop_
_entity_poly.entity_id
_entity_poly.type
_entity_poly.pdbx_seq_one_letter_code
_entity_poly.pdbx_strand_id
1 'polypeptide(L)'
;MYLLLWVVASCSALAAWCGATVSPDTLDFGSLPLGRVQSRSLTLTNGGSGELVLLGADIRQWAWGGFAVATTVPQTLQPGESLSLEVRALFVHNLPCQGILLLRLRCEEAEWTYPCLLQAHPQDPDSVYALTDGLWGEALRQRLQELVQQQRVLPYDSARRAIFFDVDNRGGKVECVYTGQTIAVPPMPSPTVFNLEHTWPRSRGSDTLPPLSDLHHLFPTRAEANEQRRDLRFGLVRTVLWQLGGSRYGLDSTGAEVFEPRDRHKGDAARALFYVALRYGNMTGWLTAPYEALLRRWHEQDTVDEWERERTHRIARLQGRANPFVERPQLLERLSRVGGTAAFPDIAQPVLSDTVLEYRGREPSAEVRLGILNLGWGAAQLRALDILELPAGVEITPRLLDSLIAPGRTGWVVVRLQGIAGSSGNVRMRLRFAAGVRPLEVVLRLTPSGIASPWAIRLVEGDELVVHWAGPVPADIPRLTVFTVAGQALACPARFRALADGSVEVRLPRDRLPRGLLLLRVNVGQQVWWTWRLNP
;
A
#
# COMPACT_ATOMS: atom_id res chain seq x y z
N MET A 1 3.91 -30.01 -11.20
CA MET A 1 2.80 -30.73 -11.86
C MET A 1 1.81 -31.17 -10.79
N TYR A 2 0.89 -30.28 -10.41
CA TYR A 2 -0.39 -30.58 -9.76
C TYR A 2 -1.33 -29.44 -10.19
N LEU A 3 -2.04 -29.69 -11.28
CA LEU A 3 -2.99 -28.78 -11.89
C LEU A 3 -4.32 -28.97 -11.15
N LEU A 4 -4.56 -28.21 -10.08
CA LEU A 4 -5.89 -28.14 -9.47
C LEU A 4 -6.73 -27.16 -10.29
N LEU A 5 -7.48 -27.72 -11.24
CA LEU A 5 -8.59 -27.06 -11.92
C LEU A 5 -9.62 -26.62 -10.88
N TRP A 6 -9.53 -25.37 -10.45
CA TRP A 6 -10.66 -24.69 -9.82
C TRP A 6 -11.63 -24.26 -10.91
N VAL A 7 -12.55 -25.14 -11.28
CA VAL A 7 -13.80 -24.73 -11.90
C VAL A 7 -14.59 -24.02 -10.80
N VAL A 8 -14.39 -22.71 -10.68
CA VAL A 8 -15.28 -21.85 -9.89
C VAL A 8 -16.59 -21.78 -10.67
N ALA A 9 -17.53 -22.65 -10.32
CA ALA A 9 -18.93 -22.41 -10.63
C ALA A 9 -19.26 -21.02 -10.07
N SER A 10 -19.52 -20.08 -10.97
CA SER A 10 -19.88 -18.69 -10.68
C SER A 10 -21.25 -18.69 -9.99
N CYS A 11 -21.25 -18.91 -8.68
CA CYS A 11 -22.45 -18.81 -7.86
C CYS A 11 -22.65 -17.33 -7.55
N SER A 12 -23.16 -16.58 -8.52
CA SER A 12 -23.54 -15.17 -8.39
C SER A 12 -24.85 -15.08 -7.60
N ALA A 13 -24.75 -15.16 -6.27
CA ALA A 13 -25.80 -14.74 -5.34
C ALA A 13 -25.24 -13.66 -4.41
N LEU A 14 -24.79 -12.55 -5.00
CA LEU A 14 -24.46 -11.34 -4.25
C LEU A 14 -25.76 -10.66 -3.83
N ALA A 15 -25.78 -9.97 -2.69
CA ALA A 15 -26.89 -9.11 -2.30
C ALA A 15 -27.19 -8.08 -3.41
N ALA A 16 -28.20 -8.37 -4.23
CA ALA A 16 -28.76 -7.44 -5.18
C ALA A 16 -29.76 -6.55 -4.43
N TRP A 17 -29.28 -5.42 -3.90
CA TRP A 17 -30.18 -4.40 -3.37
C TRP A 17 -30.62 -3.49 -4.50
N CYS A 18 -31.93 -3.24 -4.59
CA CYS A 18 -32.54 -2.48 -5.68
C CYS A 18 -32.20 -2.99 -7.10
N GLY A 19 -32.01 -4.30 -7.29
CA GLY A 19 -31.69 -4.85 -8.62
C GLY A 19 -30.31 -4.46 -9.15
N ALA A 20 -29.43 -3.87 -8.33
CA ALA A 20 -28.06 -3.57 -8.72
C ALA A 20 -27.27 -4.85 -8.96
N THR A 21 -26.66 -4.97 -10.13
CA THR A 21 -25.81 -6.11 -10.50
C THR A 21 -24.46 -5.62 -10.99
N VAL A 22 -23.40 -6.35 -10.65
CA VAL A 22 -22.04 -6.06 -11.12
C VAL A 22 -21.50 -7.30 -11.80
N SER A 23 -20.98 -7.13 -13.02
CA SER A 23 -20.40 -8.24 -13.79
C SER A 23 -19.16 -7.79 -14.58
N PRO A 24 -18.05 -8.53 -14.53
CA PRO A 24 -17.81 -9.67 -13.64
C PRO A 24 -17.64 -9.23 -12.17
N ASP A 25 -17.83 -10.15 -11.22
CA ASP A 25 -17.57 -9.91 -9.78
C ASP A 25 -16.07 -10.03 -9.40
N THR A 26 -15.26 -10.51 -10.35
CA THR A 26 -13.81 -10.59 -10.31
C THR A 26 -13.22 -10.00 -11.58
N LEU A 27 -12.30 -9.05 -11.41
CA LEU A 27 -11.54 -8.47 -12.51
C LEU A 27 -10.14 -9.08 -12.54
N ASP A 28 -9.94 -10.03 -13.45
CA ASP A 28 -8.66 -10.70 -13.65
C ASP A 28 -7.88 -10.05 -14.80
N PHE A 29 -6.73 -9.49 -14.46
CA PHE A 29 -5.80 -8.92 -15.44
C PHE A 29 -4.86 -9.98 -16.04
N GLY A 30 -4.80 -11.17 -15.43
CA GLY A 30 -3.92 -12.26 -15.85
C GLY A 30 -2.45 -11.93 -15.65
N SER A 31 -1.61 -12.43 -16.55
CA SER A 31 -0.17 -12.12 -16.57
C SER A 31 0.10 -10.76 -17.21
N LEU A 32 0.86 -9.91 -16.53
CA LEU A 32 1.16 -8.55 -16.99
C LEU A 32 2.67 -8.28 -17.00
N PRO A 33 3.25 -7.74 -18.08
CA PRO A 33 4.63 -7.26 -18.02
C PRO A 33 4.74 -6.05 -17.08
N LEU A 34 5.79 -6.01 -16.26
CA LEU A 34 6.09 -4.86 -15.40
C LEU A 34 6.19 -3.55 -16.20
N GLY A 35 5.78 -2.44 -15.58
CA GLY A 35 5.88 -1.10 -16.16
C GLY A 35 4.89 -0.79 -17.29
N ARG A 36 3.96 -1.70 -17.62
CA ARG A 36 2.91 -1.45 -18.62
C ARG A 36 1.55 -1.31 -17.95
N VAL A 37 0.80 -0.29 -18.40
CA VAL A 37 -0.58 -0.10 -18.00
C VAL A 37 -1.46 -1.09 -18.76
N GLN A 38 -2.33 -1.79 -18.04
CA GLN A 38 -3.44 -2.54 -18.63
C GLN A 38 -4.76 -2.07 -18.03
N SER A 39 -5.80 -2.01 -18.87
CA SER A 39 -7.16 -1.71 -18.44
C SER A 39 -8.07 -2.92 -18.56
N ARG A 40 -8.98 -3.03 -17.60
CA ARG A 40 -10.13 -3.95 -17.60
C ARG A 40 -11.34 -3.18 -17.09
N SER A 41 -12.52 -3.63 -17.46
CA SER A 41 -13.76 -2.99 -17.00
C SER A 41 -14.73 -4.00 -16.42
N LEU A 42 -15.50 -3.54 -15.44
CA LEU A 42 -16.72 -4.21 -14.98
C LEU A 42 -17.93 -3.36 -15.34
N THR A 43 -19.10 -3.98 -15.35
CA THR A 43 -20.37 -3.31 -15.67
C THR A 43 -21.25 -3.30 -14.43
N LEU A 44 -21.62 -2.11 -13.96
CA LEU A 44 -22.68 -1.90 -12.97
C LEU A 44 -24.00 -1.68 -13.72
N THR A 45 -25.02 -2.47 -13.43
CA THR A 45 -26.33 -2.36 -14.08
C THR A 45 -27.42 -2.13 -13.04
N ASN A 46 -28.29 -1.16 -13.30
CA ASN A 46 -29.49 -0.92 -12.51
C ASN A 46 -30.65 -1.76 -13.08
N GLY A 47 -30.87 -2.95 -12.54
CA GLY A 47 -32.04 -3.79 -12.86
C GLY A 47 -33.28 -3.50 -12.02
N GLY A 48 -33.23 -2.49 -11.15
CA GLY A 48 -34.33 -2.12 -10.27
C GLY A 48 -35.33 -1.15 -10.91
N SER A 49 -36.27 -0.67 -10.09
CA SER A 49 -37.29 0.32 -10.49
C SER A 49 -36.99 1.74 -10.03
N GLY A 50 -35.97 1.93 -9.18
CA GLY A 50 -35.55 3.23 -8.63
C GLY A 50 -34.19 3.67 -9.16
N GLU A 51 -33.82 4.92 -8.86
CA GLU A 51 -32.49 5.46 -9.19
C GLU A 51 -31.39 4.74 -8.38
N LEU A 52 -30.31 4.35 -9.06
CA LEU A 52 -29.11 3.79 -8.46
C LEU A 52 -27.95 4.78 -8.61
N VAL A 53 -27.32 5.14 -7.49
CA VAL A 53 -26.19 6.09 -7.47
C VAL A 53 -24.91 5.37 -7.04
N LEU A 54 -23.89 5.40 -7.89
CA LEU A 54 -22.52 5.08 -7.50
C LEU A 54 -21.92 6.30 -6.80
N LEU A 55 -21.79 6.24 -5.48
CA LEU A 55 -21.25 7.32 -4.64
C LEU A 55 -19.72 7.37 -4.66
N GLY A 56 -19.07 6.20 -4.75
CA GLY A 56 -17.63 6.08 -4.65
C GLY A 56 -17.12 4.74 -5.17
N ALA A 57 -15.85 4.72 -5.56
CA ALA A 57 -15.17 3.52 -6.02
C ALA A 57 -13.74 3.55 -5.47
N ASP A 58 -13.48 2.77 -4.42
CA ASP A 58 -12.22 2.75 -3.69
C ASP A 58 -11.53 1.39 -3.81
N ILE A 59 -10.20 1.35 -3.84
CA ILE A 59 -9.46 0.09 -3.88
C ILE A 59 -8.72 -0.13 -2.56
N ARG A 60 -8.94 -1.30 -1.95
CA ARG A 60 -8.09 -1.85 -0.90
C ARG A 60 -7.12 -2.83 -1.55
N GLN A 61 -5.83 -2.61 -1.39
CA GLN A 61 -4.79 -3.47 -1.96
C GLN A 61 -3.57 -3.50 -1.05
N TRP A 62 -2.70 -4.47 -1.28
CA TRP A 62 -1.43 -4.58 -0.57
C TRP A 62 -0.49 -3.41 -0.89
N ALA A 63 0.57 -3.23 -0.10
CA ALA A 63 1.54 -2.14 -0.28
C ALA A 63 2.21 -2.14 -1.67
N TRP A 64 2.26 -3.31 -2.32
CA TRP A 64 2.80 -3.51 -3.67
C TRP A 64 1.73 -3.67 -4.75
N GLY A 65 0.48 -3.33 -4.43
CA GLY A 65 -0.63 -3.32 -5.38
C GLY A 65 -0.49 -2.19 -6.41
N GLY A 66 -0.96 -2.46 -7.62
CA GLY A 66 -0.86 -1.55 -8.78
C GLY A 66 -2.21 -1.18 -9.39
N PHE A 67 -3.31 -1.43 -8.69
CA PHE A 67 -4.65 -1.17 -9.21
C PHE A 67 -5.10 0.26 -8.93
N ALA A 68 -5.79 0.87 -9.88
CA ALA A 68 -6.38 2.21 -9.77
C ALA A 68 -7.73 2.28 -10.47
N VAL A 69 -8.70 2.96 -9.86
CA VAL A 69 -9.98 3.27 -10.51
C VAL A 69 -9.77 4.40 -11.52
N ALA A 70 -10.23 4.21 -12.75
CA ALA A 70 -10.17 5.22 -13.81
C ALA A 70 -11.55 5.84 -14.11
N THR A 71 -12.58 5.46 -13.34
CA THR A 71 -13.96 5.92 -13.50
C THR A 71 -14.24 7.14 -12.62
N THR A 72 -14.96 8.12 -13.14
CA THR A 72 -15.37 9.31 -12.38
C THR A 72 -16.60 9.00 -11.52
N VAL A 73 -16.64 9.52 -10.29
CA VAL A 73 -17.75 9.38 -9.33
C VAL A 73 -18.10 10.75 -8.72
N PRO A 74 -19.36 11.00 -8.30
CA PRO A 74 -20.49 10.08 -8.34
C PRO A 74 -21.08 9.89 -9.74
N GLN A 75 -21.84 8.81 -9.94
CA GLN A 75 -22.61 8.54 -11.17
C GLN A 75 -24.01 8.08 -10.80
N THR A 76 -25.00 8.44 -11.61
CA THR A 76 -26.40 8.09 -11.42
C THR A 76 -26.88 7.25 -12.59
N LEU A 77 -27.53 6.13 -12.31
CA LEU A 77 -28.09 5.19 -13.28
C LEU A 77 -29.61 5.11 -13.08
N GLN A 78 -30.36 5.44 -14.12
CA GLN A 78 -31.80 5.20 -14.19
C GLN A 78 -32.11 3.69 -14.36
N PRO A 79 -33.34 3.26 -14.07
CA PRO A 79 -33.77 1.88 -14.33
C PRO A 79 -33.43 1.41 -15.75
N GLY A 80 -32.77 0.24 -15.85
CA GLY A 80 -32.33 -0.35 -17.11
C GLY A 80 -30.98 0.15 -17.64
N GLU A 81 -30.36 1.17 -17.02
CA GLU A 81 -29.07 1.67 -17.44
C GLU A 81 -27.90 0.84 -16.89
N SER A 82 -26.79 0.88 -17.63
CA SER A 82 -25.52 0.28 -17.25
C SER A 82 -24.38 1.28 -17.34
N LEU A 83 -23.45 1.22 -16.39
CA LEU A 83 -22.21 1.98 -16.35
C LEU A 83 -21.03 1.02 -16.49
N SER A 84 -20.13 1.30 -17.43
CA SER A 84 -18.84 0.60 -17.50
C SER A 84 -17.83 1.30 -16.60
N LEU A 85 -17.27 0.57 -15.63
CA LEU A 85 -16.25 1.07 -14.73
C LEU A 85 -14.88 0.53 -15.15
N GLU A 86 -14.02 1.42 -15.64
CA GLU A 86 -12.63 1.10 -15.96
C GLU A 86 -11.75 1.06 -14.69
N VAL A 87 -10.96 -0.01 -14.58
CA VAL A 87 -9.88 -0.20 -13.61
C VAL A 87 -8.58 -0.42 -14.37
N ARG A 88 -7.53 0.30 -13.94
CA ARG A 88 -6.19 0.19 -14.50
C ARG A 88 -5.29 -0.58 -13.55
N ALA A 89 -4.32 -1.28 -14.14
CA ALA A 89 -3.27 -2.00 -13.44
C ALA A 89 -1.90 -1.57 -13.98
N LEU A 90 -1.00 -1.15 -13.09
CA LEU A 90 0.40 -0.85 -13.38
C LEU A 90 1.26 -1.34 -12.22
N PHE A 91 2.13 -2.32 -12.48
CA PHE A 91 2.95 -2.94 -11.45
C PHE A 91 4.44 -2.72 -11.71
N VAL A 92 5.18 -2.52 -10.62
CA VAL A 92 6.66 -2.47 -10.61
C VAL A 92 7.28 -3.71 -9.97
N HIS A 93 6.50 -4.47 -9.20
CA HIS A 93 6.90 -5.73 -8.56
C HIS A 93 6.27 -6.93 -9.26
N ASN A 94 7.05 -7.97 -9.54
CA ASN A 94 6.57 -9.26 -10.04
C ASN A 94 6.07 -10.14 -8.89
N LEU A 95 5.01 -9.68 -8.23
CA LEU A 95 4.38 -10.37 -7.11
C LEU A 95 2.90 -10.57 -7.42
N PRO A 96 2.36 -11.80 -7.26
CA PRO A 96 0.92 -12.01 -7.34
C PRO A 96 0.18 -11.05 -6.39
N CYS A 97 -0.69 -10.21 -6.94
CA CYS A 97 -1.37 -9.17 -6.20
C CYS A 97 -2.87 -9.37 -6.27
N GLN A 98 -3.53 -9.26 -5.11
CA GLN A 98 -4.97 -9.12 -5.02
C GLN A 98 -5.35 -7.80 -4.37
N GLY A 99 -6.53 -7.32 -4.73
CA GLY A 99 -7.18 -6.16 -4.14
C GLY A 99 -8.69 -6.35 -4.11
N ILE A 100 -9.37 -5.44 -3.42
CA ILE A 100 -10.82 -5.38 -3.36
C ILE A 100 -11.22 -3.99 -3.85
N LEU A 101 -11.92 -3.93 -4.97
CA LEU A 101 -12.63 -2.74 -5.41
C LEU A 101 -13.95 -2.65 -4.64
N LEU A 102 -14.17 -1.53 -3.98
CA LEU A 102 -15.33 -1.24 -3.15
C LEU A 102 -16.19 -0.21 -3.88
N LEU A 103 -17.31 -0.66 -4.46
CA LEU A 103 -18.28 0.23 -5.06
C LEU A 103 -19.28 0.65 -3.97
N ARG A 104 -19.24 1.91 -3.55
CA ARG A 104 -20.24 2.45 -2.63
C ARG A 104 -21.47 2.86 -3.43
N LEU A 105 -22.56 2.15 -3.20
CA LEU A 105 -23.82 2.30 -3.93
C LEU A 105 -24.89 2.88 -3.00
N ARG A 106 -25.80 3.64 -3.59
CA ARG A 106 -27.01 4.11 -2.95
C ARG A 106 -28.21 3.90 -3.85
N CYS A 107 -29.30 3.43 -3.27
CA CYS A 107 -30.60 3.42 -3.90
C CYS A 107 -31.64 3.78 -2.84
N GLU A 108 -32.51 4.74 -3.16
CA GLU A 108 -33.46 5.31 -2.20
C GLU A 108 -32.72 5.74 -0.91
N GLU A 109 -33.02 5.10 0.23
CA GLU A 109 -32.36 5.35 1.51
C GLU A 109 -31.29 4.31 1.88
N ALA A 110 -31.11 3.26 1.06
CA ALA A 110 -30.14 2.21 1.31
C ALA A 110 -28.77 2.61 0.78
N GLU A 111 -27.74 2.55 1.62
CA GLU A 111 -26.34 2.70 1.23
C GLU A 111 -25.55 1.45 1.56
N TRP A 112 -24.75 0.96 0.62
CA TRP A 112 -23.96 -0.25 0.81
C TRP A 112 -22.71 -0.27 -0.02
N THR A 113 -21.83 -1.23 0.29
CA THR A 113 -20.62 -1.47 -0.48
C THR A 113 -20.72 -2.81 -1.20
N TYR A 114 -20.42 -2.79 -2.49
CA TYR A 114 -20.28 -3.99 -3.30
C TYR A 114 -18.79 -4.27 -3.53
N PRO A 115 -18.22 -5.34 -2.93
CA PRO A 115 -16.82 -5.70 -3.11
C PRO A 115 -16.61 -6.55 -4.37
N CYS A 116 -15.67 -6.14 -5.22
CA CYS A 116 -15.20 -6.91 -6.38
C CYS A 116 -13.75 -7.32 -6.18
N LEU A 117 -13.42 -8.58 -6.50
CA LEU A 117 -12.03 -9.05 -6.44
C LEU A 117 -11.24 -8.45 -7.61
N LEU A 118 -10.07 -7.89 -7.32
CA LEU A 118 -9.06 -7.56 -8.32
C LEU A 118 -7.92 -8.56 -8.20
N GLN A 119 -7.44 -9.10 -9.31
CA GLN A 119 -6.26 -9.97 -9.30
C GLN A 119 -5.37 -9.79 -10.53
N ALA A 120 -4.07 -9.92 -10.31
CA ALA A 120 -3.06 -9.84 -11.34
C ALA A 120 -1.83 -10.68 -10.97
N HIS A 121 -1.11 -11.14 -12.00
CA HIS A 121 0.16 -11.84 -11.89
C HIS A 121 1.22 -11.08 -12.69
N PRO A 122 1.80 -10.00 -12.13
CA PRO A 122 2.82 -9.23 -12.82
C PRO A 122 4.09 -10.05 -12.98
N GLN A 123 4.74 -9.96 -14.13
CA GLN A 123 5.90 -10.74 -14.51
C GLN A 123 7.00 -9.82 -15.05
N ASP A 124 8.23 -10.07 -14.62
CA ASP A 124 9.39 -9.41 -15.20
C ASP A 124 9.62 -9.98 -16.61
N PRO A 125 9.67 -9.14 -17.66
CA PRO A 125 9.89 -9.61 -19.03
C PRO A 125 11.31 -10.18 -19.24
N ASP A 126 12.25 -9.85 -18.35
CA ASP A 126 13.62 -10.38 -18.40
C ASP A 126 13.69 -11.73 -17.70
N SER A 127 14.11 -12.76 -18.42
CA SER A 127 14.21 -14.13 -17.91
C SER A 127 15.20 -14.25 -16.74
N VAL A 128 16.19 -13.35 -16.65
CA VAL A 128 17.13 -13.28 -15.51
C VAL A 128 16.43 -12.84 -14.24
N TYR A 129 15.36 -12.04 -14.32
CA TYR A 129 14.61 -11.55 -13.17
C TYR A 129 13.27 -12.25 -12.98
N ALA A 130 12.78 -12.99 -13.98
CA ALA A 130 11.62 -13.87 -13.86
C ALA A 130 11.77 -14.91 -12.73
N LEU A 131 13.00 -15.34 -12.42
CA LEU A 131 13.31 -16.21 -11.27
C LEU A 131 13.01 -15.58 -9.90
N THR A 132 12.74 -14.28 -9.84
CA THR A 132 12.32 -13.56 -8.63
C THR A 132 10.80 -13.47 -8.47
N ASP A 133 10.04 -14.10 -9.37
CA ASP A 133 8.58 -14.06 -9.39
C ASP A 133 7.97 -14.60 -8.09
N GLY A 134 7.09 -13.83 -7.48
CA GLY A 134 6.45 -14.15 -6.20
C GLY A 134 7.40 -14.18 -5.00
N LEU A 135 8.69 -13.88 -5.16
CA LEU A 135 9.68 -13.92 -4.09
C LEU A 135 9.83 -12.58 -3.39
N TRP A 136 9.97 -12.64 -2.07
CA TRP A 136 10.28 -11.50 -1.21
C TRP A 136 11.01 -12.01 0.03
N GLY A 137 11.57 -11.09 0.81
CA GLY A 137 12.32 -11.38 2.03
C GLY A 137 13.49 -12.33 1.80
N GLU A 138 13.66 -13.30 2.71
CA GLU A 138 14.79 -14.22 2.68
C GLU A 138 14.82 -15.10 1.42
N ALA A 139 13.65 -15.53 0.92
CA ALA A 139 13.57 -16.31 -0.31
C ALA A 139 14.08 -15.52 -1.53
N LEU A 140 13.73 -14.23 -1.62
CA LEU A 140 14.26 -13.34 -2.65
C LEU A 140 15.75 -13.11 -2.47
N ARG A 141 16.21 -12.85 -1.24
CA ARG A 141 17.63 -12.61 -0.94
C ARG A 141 18.49 -13.79 -1.38
N GLN A 142 18.10 -15.02 -1.03
CA GLN A 142 18.81 -16.24 -1.43
C GLN A 142 18.87 -16.37 -2.95
N ARG A 143 17.72 -16.18 -3.63
CA ARG A 143 17.66 -16.27 -5.09
C ARG A 143 18.53 -15.22 -5.79
N LEU A 144 18.53 -13.97 -5.30
CA LEU A 144 19.39 -12.91 -5.82
C LEU A 144 20.87 -13.18 -5.51
N GLN A 145 21.17 -13.75 -4.33
CA GLN A 145 22.52 -14.12 -3.96
C GLN A 145 23.06 -15.22 -4.89
N GLU A 146 22.29 -16.27 -5.16
CA GLU A 146 22.61 -17.32 -6.15
C GLU A 146 22.91 -16.73 -7.54
N LEU A 147 22.11 -15.75 -7.97
CA LEU A 147 22.29 -15.06 -9.24
C LEU A 147 23.66 -14.36 -9.34
N VAL A 148 24.07 -13.64 -8.29
CA VAL A 148 25.31 -12.83 -8.29
C VAL A 148 26.55 -13.59 -7.83
N GLN A 149 26.40 -14.77 -7.20
CA GLN A 149 27.52 -15.60 -6.76
C GLN A 149 28.37 -16.12 -7.93
N GLN A 150 27.74 -16.42 -9.08
CA GLN A 150 28.39 -17.02 -10.25
C GLN A 150 29.13 -16.00 -11.15
N GLN A 151 29.96 -15.14 -10.55
CA GLN A 151 30.75 -14.16 -11.29
C GLN A 151 32.21 -14.59 -11.49
N ARG A 152 32.79 -14.17 -12.61
CA ARG A 152 34.23 -14.30 -12.89
C ARG A 152 35.03 -13.36 -11.98
N VAL A 153 36.00 -13.93 -11.28
CA VAL A 153 36.95 -13.17 -10.45
C VAL A 153 38.12 -12.71 -11.31
N LEU A 154 38.42 -11.41 -11.28
CA LEU A 154 39.56 -10.83 -11.98
C LEU A 154 40.74 -10.67 -11.01
N PRO A 155 42.00 -10.80 -11.46
CA PRO A 155 43.14 -10.31 -10.68
C PRO A 155 43.00 -8.80 -10.45
N TYR A 156 43.45 -8.30 -9.28
CA TYR A 156 43.26 -6.90 -8.89
C TYR A 156 43.78 -5.89 -9.93
N ASP A 157 44.98 -6.11 -10.48
CA ASP A 157 45.52 -5.22 -11.52
C ASP A 157 44.70 -5.22 -12.81
N SER A 158 44.06 -6.34 -13.13
CA SER A 158 43.14 -6.42 -14.28
C SER A 158 41.84 -5.69 -14.00
N ALA A 159 41.31 -5.78 -12.77
CA ALA A 159 40.14 -5.00 -12.36
C ALA A 159 40.42 -3.49 -12.38
N ARG A 160 41.57 -3.06 -11.85
CA ARG A 160 42.01 -1.66 -11.93
C ARG A 160 42.09 -1.18 -13.39
N ARG A 161 42.73 -1.95 -14.28
CA ARG A 161 42.78 -1.61 -15.71
C ARG A 161 41.40 -1.52 -16.34
N ALA A 162 40.50 -2.44 -16.02
CA ALA A 162 39.13 -2.43 -16.53
C ALA A 162 38.38 -1.16 -16.13
N ILE A 163 38.47 -0.72 -14.88
CA ILE A 163 37.84 0.53 -14.42
C ILE A 163 38.31 1.73 -15.23
N PHE A 164 39.63 1.92 -15.34
CA PHE A 164 40.18 3.13 -15.98
C PHE A 164 40.12 3.12 -17.50
N PHE A 165 40.23 1.96 -18.16
CA PHE A 165 40.34 1.92 -19.62
C PHE A 165 39.07 1.47 -20.34
N ASP A 166 38.10 0.88 -19.63
CA ASP A 166 36.87 0.34 -20.22
C ASP A 166 35.62 0.82 -19.47
N VAL A 167 35.40 0.35 -18.24
CA VAL A 167 34.14 0.54 -17.50
C VAL A 167 33.80 2.01 -17.28
N ASP A 168 34.73 2.81 -16.75
CA ASP A 168 34.50 4.22 -16.42
C ASP A 168 35.15 5.19 -17.42
N ASN A 169 35.70 4.67 -18.53
CA ASN A 169 36.28 5.48 -19.60
C ASN A 169 35.18 5.99 -20.55
N ARG A 170 35.04 7.31 -20.63
CA ARG A 170 34.14 8.01 -21.54
C ARG A 170 34.95 8.93 -22.45
N GLY A 171 35.17 8.50 -23.69
CA GLY A 171 35.87 9.31 -24.70
C GLY A 171 37.31 9.67 -24.31
N GLY A 172 38.02 8.77 -23.63
CA GLY A 172 39.40 8.99 -23.19
C GLY A 172 39.51 9.78 -21.89
N LYS A 173 38.43 9.89 -21.11
CA LYS A 173 38.41 10.54 -19.80
C LYS A 173 37.70 9.67 -18.77
N VAL A 174 38.20 9.73 -17.55
CA VAL A 174 37.61 9.09 -16.37
C VAL A 174 37.30 10.16 -15.34
N GLU A 175 36.14 10.08 -14.70
CA GLU A 175 35.68 11.05 -13.71
C GLU A 175 35.83 10.50 -12.28
N CYS A 176 36.30 11.34 -11.35
CA CYS A 176 36.30 11.02 -9.93
C CYS A 176 34.88 11.08 -9.36
N VAL A 177 34.45 9.97 -8.74
CA VAL A 177 33.09 9.85 -8.16
C VAL A 177 32.83 10.79 -6.98
N TYR A 178 33.86 11.29 -6.30
CA TYR A 178 33.71 12.20 -5.17
C TYR A 178 33.84 13.68 -5.54
N THR A 179 34.60 14.03 -6.57
CA THR A 179 34.94 15.45 -6.85
C THR A 179 34.44 15.96 -8.19
N GLY A 180 34.10 15.08 -9.13
CA GLY A 180 33.71 15.46 -10.49
C GLY A 180 34.85 15.89 -11.38
N GLN A 181 36.07 15.96 -10.85
CA GLN A 181 37.25 16.21 -11.66
C GLN A 181 37.51 15.00 -12.56
N THR A 182 38.00 15.27 -13.76
CA THR A 182 38.32 14.24 -14.77
C THR A 182 39.82 14.11 -14.98
N ILE A 183 40.27 12.94 -15.41
CA ILE A 183 41.63 12.68 -15.89
C ILE A 183 41.59 12.02 -17.27
N ALA A 184 42.55 12.36 -18.13
CA ALA A 184 42.71 11.74 -19.43
C ALA A 184 43.32 10.33 -19.30
N VAL A 185 42.84 9.41 -20.12
CA VAL A 185 43.33 8.03 -20.24
C VAL A 185 43.24 7.59 -21.72
N PRO A 186 44.23 6.86 -22.25
CA PRO A 186 45.53 6.50 -21.65
C PRO A 186 46.50 7.70 -21.51
N PRO A 187 47.61 7.59 -20.72
CA PRO A 187 48.10 6.40 -20.00
C PRO A 187 47.37 6.13 -18.67
N MET A 188 47.74 5.05 -17.98
CA MET A 188 47.22 4.74 -16.64
C MET A 188 47.64 5.85 -15.65
N PRO A 189 46.72 6.45 -14.89
CA PRO A 189 47.08 7.47 -13.92
C PRO A 189 47.99 6.95 -12.80
N SER A 190 48.84 7.85 -12.29
CA SER A 190 49.55 7.62 -11.02
C SER A 190 48.54 7.48 -9.88
N PRO A 191 48.67 6.45 -9.01
CA PRO A 191 47.83 6.30 -7.82
C PRO A 191 47.85 7.49 -6.86
N THR A 192 48.89 8.33 -6.90
CA THR A 192 48.97 9.57 -6.10
C THR A 192 48.11 10.70 -6.65
N VAL A 193 47.54 10.54 -7.85
CA VAL A 193 46.69 11.54 -8.51
C VAL A 193 45.27 11.01 -8.61
N PHE A 194 45.11 9.82 -9.20
CA PHE A 194 43.85 9.08 -9.32
C PHE A 194 44.08 7.64 -8.90
N ASN A 195 43.32 7.18 -7.92
CA ASN A 195 43.36 5.81 -7.43
C ASN A 195 42.01 5.12 -7.60
N LEU A 196 41.95 3.87 -7.15
CA LEU A 196 40.76 3.07 -7.16
C LEU A 196 40.16 3.11 -5.75
N GLU A 197 38.92 3.57 -5.66
CA GLU A 197 38.14 3.56 -4.44
C GLU A 197 37.52 2.19 -4.22
N HIS A 198 37.59 1.68 -2.99
CA HIS A 198 36.83 0.54 -2.53
C HIS A 198 35.63 1.04 -1.72
N THR A 199 34.48 1.23 -2.37
CA THR A 199 33.27 1.77 -1.74
C THR A 199 32.80 0.91 -0.58
N TRP A 200 33.03 -0.41 -0.61
CA TRP A 200 33.12 -1.22 0.61
C TRP A 200 34.59 -1.28 1.05
N PRO A 201 34.99 -0.66 2.18
CA PRO A 201 36.41 -0.52 2.53
C PRO A 201 37.11 -1.87 2.73
N ARG A 202 38.36 -1.96 2.28
CA ARG A 202 39.21 -3.16 2.42
C ARG A 202 39.32 -3.64 3.87
N SER A 203 39.53 -2.70 4.80
CA SER A 203 39.59 -2.98 6.24
C SER A 203 38.29 -3.56 6.84
N ARG A 204 37.19 -3.58 6.06
CA ARG A 204 35.88 -4.12 6.43
C ARG A 204 35.57 -5.45 5.72
N GLY A 205 36.62 -6.21 5.38
CA GLY A 205 36.52 -7.59 4.87
C GLY A 205 36.60 -7.75 3.35
N SER A 206 36.80 -6.66 2.59
CA SER A 206 36.97 -6.72 1.12
C SER A 206 38.44 -6.70 0.67
N ASP A 207 39.39 -7.02 1.56
CA ASP A 207 40.83 -6.93 1.32
C ASP A 207 41.44 -8.12 0.57
N THR A 208 40.67 -9.20 0.40
CA THR A 208 41.05 -10.43 -0.32
C THR A 208 40.09 -10.72 -1.48
N LEU A 209 40.54 -11.52 -2.46
CA LEU A 209 39.66 -12.02 -3.51
C LEU A 209 38.61 -12.97 -2.91
N PRO A 210 37.36 -12.99 -3.41
CA PRO A 210 36.86 -12.22 -4.56
C PRO A 210 36.55 -10.71 -4.35
N PRO A 211 36.07 -10.22 -3.18
CA PRO A 211 35.54 -8.84 -3.09
C PRO A 211 36.59 -7.76 -3.41
N LEU A 212 37.88 -8.02 -3.23
CA LEU A 212 38.96 -7.08 -3.55
C LEU A 212 38.92 -6.53 -4.98
N SER A 213 38.46 -7.33 -5.95
CA SER A 213 38.48 -7.02 -7.39
C SER A 213 37.10 -6.99 -8.04
N ASP A 214 36.04 -6.92 -7.25
CA ASP A 214 34.66 -6.83 -7.74
C ASP A 214 34.35 -5.40 -8.21
N LEU A 215 34.20 -5.23 -9.53
CA LEU A 215 34.08 -3.92 -10.18
C LEU A 215 32.81 -3.16 -9.77
N HIS A 216 31.80 -3.83 -9.22
CA HIS A 216 30.55 -3.16 -8.82
C HIS A 216 30.69 -2.23 -7.61
N HIS A 217 31.78 -2.35 -6.82
CA HIS A 217 32.07 -1.39 -5.74
C HIS A 217 33.42 -0.67 -5.90
N LEU A 218 34.10 -0.88 -7.01
CA LEU A 218 35.35 -0.19 -7.33
C LEU A 218 35.06 1.02 -8.21
N PHE A 219 35.52 2.20 -7.80
CA PHE A 219 35.26 3.44 -8.54
C PHE A 219 36.53 4.28 -8.74
N PRO A 220 36.66 5.04 -9.83
CA PRO A 220 37.75 5.99 -9.98
C PRO A 220 37.59 7.15 -8.99
N THR A 221 38.65 7.48 -8.28
CA THR A 221 38.63 8.65 -7.40
C THR A 221 39.96 9.38 -7.37
N ARG A 222 39.93 10.65 -6.94
CA ARG A 222 41.14 11.42 -6.67
C ARG A 222 41.78 10.93 -5.39
N ALA A 223 43.11 10.84 -5.38
CA ALA A 223 43.85 10.39 -4.22
C ALA A 223 43.50 11.19 -2.95
N GLU A 224 43.50 12.52 -3.05
CA GLU A 224 43.13 13.42 -1.95
C GLU A 224 41.72 13.12 -1.38
N ALA A 225 40.70 12.97 -2.23
CA ALA A 225 39.35 12.68 -1.77
C ALA A 225 39.25 11.28 -1.13
N ASN A 226 40.00 10.31 -1.65
CA ASN A 226 40.06 8.97 -1.07
C ASN A 226 40.74 8.97 0.31
N GLU A 227 41.80 9.76 0.48
CA GLU A 227 42.49 9.94 1.77
C GLU A 227 41.58 10.55 2.85
N GLN A 228 40.60 11.37 2.45
CA GLN A 228 39.57 11.85 3.38
C GLN A 228 38.49 10.80 3.65
N ARG A 229 38.10 10.01 2.63
CA ARG A 229 37.11 8.94 2.80
C ARG A 229 37.61 7.83 3.73
N ARG A 230 38.86 7.36 3.57
CA ARG A 230 39.48 6.27 4.36
C ARG A 230 38.60 5.01 4.38
N ASP A 231 38.20 4.55 5.56
CA ASP A 231 37.23 3.49 5.80
C ASP A 231 35.96 3.99 6.52
N LEU A 232 35.74 5.32 6.48
CA LEU A 232 34.60 5.95 7.12
C LEU A 232 33.29 5.42 6.51
N ARG A 233 32.27 5.31 7.35
CA ARG A 233 30.90 5.14 6.83
C ARG A 233 30.49 6.39 6.10
N PHE A 234 29.65 6.20 5.10
CA PHE A 234 28.95 7.32 4.55
C PHE A 234 27.95 7.89 5.56
N GLY A 235 27.78 9.21 5.54
CA GLY A 235 26.91 9.91 6.49
C GLY A 235 26.54 11.29 6.00
N LEU A 236 25.61 11.93 6.70
CA LEU A 236 25.32 13.35 6.50
C LEU A 236 26.29 14.17 7.35
N VAL A 237 27.14 14.97 6.71
CA VAL A 237 28.10 15.81 7.43
C VAL A 237 27.37 17.04 7.96
N ARG A 238 27.41 17.25 9.28
CA ARG A 238 26.85 18.42 9.98
C ARG A 238 27.90 19.48 10.26
N THR A 239 29.11 19.05 10.61
CA THR A 239 30.27 19.93 10.77
C THR A 239 31.32 19.55 9.75
N VAL A 240 31.55 20.41 8.76
CA VAL A 240 32.47 20.17 7.64
C VAL A 240 33.92 20.42 8.09
N LEU A 241 34.78 19.43 7.90
CA LEU A 241 36.24 19.52 8.13
C LEU A 241 37.02 19.58 6.81
N TRP A 242 36.48 18.97 5.75
CA TRP A 242 36.99 19.06 4.39
C TRP A 242 35.84 18.99 3.40
N GLN A 243 35.98 19.66 2.26
CA GLN A 243 35.03 19.56 1.15
C GLN A 243 35.70 19.80 -0.19
N LEU A 244 35.29 19.05 -1.20
CA LEU A 244 35.73 19.26 -2.58
C LEU A 244 34.72 18.66 -3.55
N GLY A 245 34.35 19.41 -4.59
CA GLY A 245 33.52 18.92 -5.70
C GLY A 245 32.15 18.37 -5.28
N GLY A 246 31.61 18.85 -4.15
CA GLY A 246 30.33 18.44 -3.58
C GLY A 246 30.42 17.38 -2.48
N SER A 247 31.52 16.61 -2.41
CA SER A 247 31.76 15.70 -1.29
C SER A 247 32.28 16.43 -0.06
N ARG A 248 32.01 15.87 1.12
CA ARG A 248 32.39 16.43 2.42
C ARG A 248 32.92 15.34 3.32
N TYR A 249 33.90 15.68 4.15
CA TYR A 249 34.30 14.90 5.31
C TYR A 249 34.11 15.76 6.56
N GLY A 250 33.66 15.15 7.65
CA GLY A 250 33.50 15.84 8.91
C GLY A 250 32.69 15.04 9.91
N LEU A 251 32.00 15.73 10.82
CA LEU A 251 31.24 15.11 11.90
C LEU A 251 29.75 15.09 11.57
N ASP A 252 29.08 13.98 11.90
CA ASP A 252 27.61 13.87 11.84
C ASP A 252 26.93 14.49 13.07
N SER A 253 25.60 14.33 13.18
CA SER A 253 24.83 14.86 14.32
C SER A 253 25.15 14.22 15.67
N THR A 254 25.85 13.09 15.69
CA THR A 254 26.30 12.40 16.91
C THR A 254 27.74 12.74 17.28
N GLY A 255 28.43 13.52 16.44
CA GLY A 255 29.85 13.82 16.58
C GLY A 255 30.77 12.74 16.02
N ALA A 256 30.24 11.73 15.31
CA ALA A 256 31.04 10.70 14.67
C ALA A 256 31.58 11.18 13.32
N GLU A 257 32.81 10.78 12.98
CA GLU A 257 33.40 11.07 11.67
C GLU A 257 32.70 10.29 10.55
N VAL A 258 32.29 11.01 9.51
CA VAL A 258 31.62 10.44 8.33
C VAL A 258 32.09 11.13 7.05
N PHE A 259 31.89 10.44 5.93
CA PHE A 259 32.07 11.01 4.59
C PHE A 259 30.71 11.15 3.89
N GLU A 260 30.41 12.32 3.35
CA GLU A 260 29.23 12.53 2.52
C GLU A 260 29.68 12.65 1.06
N PRO A 261 29.41 11.66 0.19
CA PRO A 261 29.69 11.82 -1.22
C PRO A 261 28.75 12.90 -1.80
N ARG A 262 29.18 13.53 -2.89
CA ARG A 262 28.33 14.43 -3.68
C ARG A 262 26.97 13.79 -4.00
N ASP A 263 25.93 14.60 -4.11
CA ASP A 263 24.54 14.12 -4.20
C ASP A 263 24.31 13.08 -5.31
N ARG A 264 24.87 13.31 -6.51
CA ARG A 264 24.75 12.42 -7.69
C ARG A 264 25.49 11.07 -7.60
N HIS A 265 26.09 10.75 -6.46
CA HIS A 265 26.78 9.46 -6.24
C HIS A 265 26.25 8.74 -4.99
N LYS A 266 25.28 9.33 -4.28
CA LYS A 266 24.75 8.77 -3.04
C LYS A 266 24.00 7.45 -3.31
N GLY A 267 23.24 7.40 -4.41
CA GLY A 267 22.49 6.24 -4.86
C GLY A 267 23.40 5.13 -5.38
N ASP A 268 24.38 5.50 -6.22
CA ASP A 268 25.39 4.57 -6.75
C ASP A 268 26.15 3.88 -5.62
N ALA A 269 26.64 4.68 -4.66
CA ALA A 269 27.36 4.17 -3.50
C ALA A 269 26.47 3.24 -2.65
N ALA A 270 25.19 3.60 -2.45
CA ALA A 270 24.24 2.75 -1.75
C ALA A 270 24.02 1.41 -2.48
N ARG A 271 23.75 1.42 -3.79
CA ARG A 271 23.52 0.21 -4.58
C ARG A 271 24.77 -0.65 -4.70
N ALA A 272 25.96 -0.06 -4.74
CA ALA A 272 27.23 -0.79 -4.67
C ALA A 272 27.41 -1.50 -3.31
N LEU A 273 27.13 -0.81 -2.20
CA LEU A 273 27.19 -1.39 -0.86
C LEU A 273 26.16 -2.50 -0.65
N PHE A 274 24.92 -2.31 -1.13
CA PHE A 274 23.89 -3.36 -1.08
C PHE A 274 24.29 -4.58 -1.91
N TYR A 275 24.86 -4.37 -3.08
CA TYR A 275 25.34 -5.46 -3.91
C TYR A 275 26.43 -6.30 -3.23
N VAL A 276 27.43 -5.63 -2.63
CA VAL A 276 28.49 -6.32 -1.87
C VAL A 276 27.89 -7.10 -0.69
N ALA A 277 26.97 -6.47 0.06
CA ALA A 277 26.29 -7.13 1.18
C ALA A 277 25.43 -8.32 0.73
N LEU A 278 24.77 -8.24 -0.43
CA LEU A 278 24.00 -9.34 -1.00
C LEU A 278 24.91 -10.52 -1.39
N ARG A 279 26.02 -10.24 -2.07
CA ARG A 279 26.92 -11.26 -2.60
C ARG A 279 27.74 -11.93 -1.49
N TYR A 280 28.35 -11.13 -0.64
CA TYR A 280 29.35 -11.57 0.35
C TYR A 280 28.85 -11.60 1.78
N GLY A 281 27.60 -11.17 2.02
CA GLY A 281 27.07 -10.97 3.37
C GLY A 281 27.63 -9.71 4.04
N ASN A 282 27.15 -9.42 5.25
CA ASN A 282 27.68 -8.34 6.08
C ASN A 282 28.99 -8.74 6.77
N MET A 283 30.06 -8.91 5.98
CA MET A 283 31.35 -9.51 6.34
C MET A 283 31.81 -9.24 7.79
N THR A 284 32.06 -8.00 8.18
CA THR A 284 32.51 -7.64 9.54
C THR A 284 31.41 -7.01 10.41
N GLY A 285 30.13 -7.22 10.07
CA GLY A 285 29.01 -6.53 10.73
C GLY A 285 28.96 -5.02 10.48
N TRP A 286 29.71 -4.50 9.49
CA TRP A 286 29.88 -3.07 9.25
C TRP A 286 28.62 -2.37 8.75
N LEU A 287 27.76 -3.06 8.01
CA LEU A 287 26.45 -2.57 7.57
C LEU A 287 25.42 -2.75 8.70
N THR A 288 25.32 -1.75 9.58
CA THR A 288 24.34 -1.74 10.68
C THR A 288 22.95 -1.31 10.18
N ALA A 289 21.89 -1.60 10.95
CA ALA A 289 20.53 -1.22 10.55
C ALA A 289 20.34 0.31 10.36
N PRO A 290 20.87 1.21 11.23
CA PRO A 290 20.79 2.65 10.99
C PRO A 290 21.53 3.08 9.73
N TYR A 291 22.65 2.43 9.41
CA TYR A 291 23.43 2.74 8.23
C TYR A 291 22.73 2.26 6.95
N GLU A 292 22.21 1.03 6.94
CA GLU A 292 21.37 0.53 5.84
C GLU A 292 20.15 1.44 5.61
N ALA A 293 19.51 1.95 6.66
CA ALA A 293 18.40 2.89 6.52
C ALA A 293 18.81 4.22 5.86
N LEU A 294 20.02 4.72 6.13
CA LEU A 294 20.55 5.89 5.42
C LEU A 294 20.77 5.58 3.93
N LEU A 295 21.41 4.46 3.63
CA LEU A 295 21.69 4.06 2.25
C LEU A 295 20.40 3.82 1.44
N ARG A 296 19.33 3.31 2.07
CA ARG A 296 18.01 3.17 1.43
C ARG A 296 17.40 4.52 1.07
N ARG A 297 17.48 5.50 1.97
CA ARG A 297 17.06 6.88 1.65
C ARG A 297 17.84 7.47 0.49
N TRP A 298 19.14 7.22 0.44
CA TRP A 298 19.98 7.68 -0.66
C TRP A 298 19.67 6.99 -1.98
N HIS A 299 19.37 5.69 -1.94
CA HIS A 299 18.89 4.95 -3.10
C HIS A 299 17.58 5.54 -3.67
N GLU A 300 16.66 5.97 -2.81
CA GLU A 300 15.39 6.61 -3.21
C GLU A 300 15.59 8.04 -3.73
N GLN A 301 16.53 8.80 -3.15
CA GLN A 301 16.81 10.19 -3.52
C GLN A 301 17.61 10.33 -4.82
N ASP A 302 18.55 9.42 -5.05
CA ASP A 302 19.44 9.39 -6.21
C ASP A 302 19.15 8.11 -7.02
N THR A 303 18.08 8.18 -7.82
CA THR A 303 17.59 7.05 -8.63
C THR A 303 18.59 6.66 -9.72
N VAL A 304 18.57 5.40 -10.15
CA VAL A 304 19.45 4.89 -11.20
C VAL A 304 19.36 5.72 -12.49
N ASP A 305 20.48 6.29 -12.91
CA ASP A 305 20.58 7.04 -14.15
C ASP A 305 21.01 6.14 -15.34
N GLU A 306 21.12 6.73 -16.53
CA GLU A 306 21.53 6.01 -17.74
C GLU A 306 22.97 5.51 -17.65
N TRP A 307 23.85 6.29 -17.02
CA TRP A 307 25.24 5.92 -16.89
C TRP A 307 25.42 4.71 -15.97
N GLU A 308 24.76 4.67 -14.82
CA GLU A 308 24.87 3.56 -13.89
C GLU A 308 24.34 2.26 -14.50
N ARG A 309 23.24 2.33 -15.28
CA ARG A 309 22.76 1.21 -16.11
C ARG A 309 23.82 0.74 -17.09
N GLU A 310 24.42 1.66 -17.83
CA GLU A 310 25.48 1.31 -18.78
C GLU A 310 26.68 0.68 -18.06
N ARG A 311 27.15 1.31 -16.99
CA ARG A 311 28.29 0.88 -16.18
C ARG A 311 28.10 -0.54 -15.66
N THR A 312 26.93 -0.86 -15.11
CA THR A 312 26.65 -2.20 -14.59
C THR A 312 26.67 -3.27 -15.69
N HIS A 313 26.22 -2.92 -16.91
CA HIS A 313 26.32 -3.79 -18.08
C HIS A 313 27.74 -3.93 -18.61
N ARG A 314 28.56 -2.86 -18.56
CA ARG A 314 30.00 -2.95 -18.88
C ARG A 314 30.70 -3.93 -17.94
N ILE A 315 30.41 -3.83 -16.64
CA ILE A 315 30.94 -4.76 -15.64
C ILE A 315 30.44 -6.18 -15.89
N ALA A 316 29.16 -6.37 -16.21
CA ALA A 316 28.59 -7.69 -16.50
C ALA A 316 29.29 -8.40 -17.67
N ARG A 317 29.76 -7.66 -18.69
CA ARG A 317 30.56 -8.26 -19.79
C ARG A 317 31.92 -8.80 -19.32
N LEU A 318 32.48 -8.23 -18.26
CA LEU A 318 33.79 -8.62 -17.73
C LEU A 318 33.69 -9.66 -16.62
N GLN A 319 32.70 -9.54 -15.73
CA GLN A 319 32.53 -10.38 -14.53
C GLN A 319 31.31 -11.30 -14.57
N GLY A 320 30.48 -11.22 -15.60
CA GLY A 320 29.40 -12.16 -15.89
C GLY A 320 28.02 -11.79 -15.35
N ARG A 321 27.90 -10.86 -14.39
CA ARG A 321 26.60 -10.44 -13.84
C ARG A 321 26.56 -8.94 -13.58
N ALA A 322 25.42 -8.32 -13.88
CA ALA A 322 25.11 -6.95 -13.48
C ALA A 322 24.72 -6.89 -12.00
N ASN A 323 24.63 -5.68 -11.47
CA ASN A 323 24.12 -5.42 -10.13
C ASN A 323 22.57 -5.42 -10.17
N PRO A 324 21.88 -6.36 -9.51
CA PRO A 324 20.43 -6.44 -9.54
C PRO A 324 19.74 -5.20 -8.98
N PHE A 325 20.38 -4.46 -8.05
CA PHE A 325 19.81 -3.23 -7.51
C PHE A 325 19.96 -2.02 -8.44
N VAL A 326 20.74 -2.15 -9.52
CA VAL A 326 20.82 -1.17 -10.61
C VAL A 326 19.82 -1.53 -11.71
N GLU A 327 19.73 -2.80 -12.08
CA GLU A 327 18.81 -3.25 -13.14
C GLU A 327 17.34 -3.25 -12.69
N ARG A 328 17.09 -3.57 -11.42
CA ARG A 328 15.76 -3.61 -10.79
C ARG A 328 15.83 -2.96 -9.39
N PRO A 329 15.86 -1.62 -9.31
CA PRO A 329 15.96 -0.88 -8.03
C PRO A 329 14.92 -1.29 -7.00
N GLN A 330 13.68 -1.55 -7.45
CA GLN A 330 12.54 -1.91 -6.61
C GLN A 330 12.75 -3.23 -5.84
N LEU A 331 13.73 -4.07 -6.23
CA LEU A 331 14.06 -5.28 -5.48
C LEU A 331 14.41 -5.01 -4.02
N LEU A 332 14.97 -3.83 -3.71
CA LEU A 332 15.30 -3.45 -2.34
C LEU A 332 14.06 -3.34 -1.44
N GLU A 333 12.93 -2.90 -1.98
CA GLU A 333 11.67 -2.79 -1.23
C GLU A 333 11.20 -4.16 -0.74
N ARG A 334 11.48 -5.21 -1.54
CA ARG A 334 11.12 -6.59 -1.23
C ARG A 334 12.08 -7.28 -0.26
N LEU A 335 13.05 -6.57 0.31
CA LEU A 335 14.02 -7.09 1.28
C LEU A 335 13.96 -6.26 2.57
N SER A 336 13.65 -6.90 3.71
CA SER A 336 13.67 -6.21 5.01
C SER A 336 15.08 -5.77 5.44
N ARG A 337 16.10 -6.49 4.96
CA ARG A 337 17.51 -6.13 5.04
C ARG A 337 18.33 -6.82 3.97
N VAL A 338 19.50 -6.29 3.63
CA VAL A 338 20.35 -6.87 2.56
C VAL A 338 21.46 -7.78 3.09
N GLY A 339 22.19 -7.35 4.13
CA GLY A 339 23.42 -8.02 4.60
C GLY A 339 23.24 -9.19 5.58
N GLY A 340 22.03 -9.71 5.75
CA GLY A 340 21.72 -10.80 6.67
C GLY A 340 20.35 -11.40 6.36
N THR A 341 19.76 -12.13 7.31
CA THR A 341 18.43 -12.74 7.11
C THR A 341 17.37 -11.69 6.79
N ALA A 342 16.85 -11.70 5.56
CA ALA A 342 15.87 -10.73 5.08
C ALA A 342 14.43 -11.12 5.47
N ALA A 343 14.25 -11.69 6.66
CA ALA A 343 12.92 -12.04 7.15
C ALA A 343 12.13 -10.75 7.46
N PHE A 344 10.93 -10.67 6.92
CA PHE A 344 9.94 -9.71 7.39
C PHE A 344 9.31 -10.21 8.68
N PRO A 345 8.79 -9.32 9.54
CA PRO A 345 8.11 -9.75 10.75
C PRO A 345 6.88 -10.59 10.37
N ASP A 346 6.73 -11.78 10.95
CA ASP A 346 5.60 -12.69 10.71
C ASP A 346 4.33 -12.17 11.39
N ILE A 347 3.79 -11.07 10.85
CA ILE A 347 2.64 -10.35 11.38
C ILE A 347 1.57 -10.32 10.30
N ALA A 348 0.43 -10.94 10.59
CA ALA A 348 -0.76 -10.83 9.76
C ALA A 348 -1.49 -9.52 10.06
N GLN A 349 -2.03 -8.88 9.02
CA GLN A 349 -2.81 -7.64 9.14
C GLN A 349 -4.08 -7.74 8.28
N PRO A 350 -5.06 -8.57 8.68
CA PRO A 350 -6.31 -8.67 7.93
C PRO A 350 -7.11 -7.36 8.09
N VAL A 351 -7.69 -6.88 6.98
CA VAL A 351 -8.62 -5.75 6.93
C VAL A 351 -9.88 -6.14 6.19
N LEU A 352 -11.02 -5.62 6.63
CA LEU A 352 -12.30 -5.89 5.98
C LEU A 352 -12.53 -4.95 4.78
N SER A 353 -13.27 -5.45 3.79
CA SER A 353 -13.84 -4.66 2.71
C SER A 353 -14.80 -3.60 3.23
N ASP A 354 -15.58 -3.93 4.25
CA ASP A 354 -16.48 -3.01 4.94
C ASP A 354 -16.68 -3.41 6.41
N THR A 355 -16.91 -2.43 7.28
CA THR A 355 -17.17 -2.61 8.71
C THR A 355 -18.61 -2.27 9.08
N VAL A 356 -19.33 -1.51 8.25
CA VAL A 356 -20.73 -1.14 8.48
C VAL A 356 -21.53 -1.28 7.20
N LEU A 357 -22.53 -2.14 7.21
CA LEU A 357 -23.45 -2.36 6.10
C LEU A 357 -24.85 -1.92 6.54
N GLU A 358 -25.61 -1.24 5.66
CA GLU A 358 -27.00 -0.87 5.95
C GLU A 358 -27.96 -1.61 5.03
N TYR A 359 -28.80 -2.47 5.61
CA TYR A 359 -29.86 -3.17 4.91
C TYR A 359 -31.20 -2.48 5.16
N ARG A 360 -31.82 -2.00 4.08
CA ARG A 360 -33.18 -1.42 4.05
C ARG A 360 -34.11 -2.18 3.12
N GLY A 361 -34.04 -3.51 3.14
CA GLY A 361 -34.78 -4.36 2.21
C GLY A 361 -36.13 -4.84 2.73
N ARG A 362 -37.05 -5.09 1.79
CA ARG A 362 -38.29 -5.86 2.02
C ARG A 362 -38.09 -7.37 1.94
N GLU A 363 -36.94 -7.80 1.43
CA GLU A 363 -36.68 -9.21 1.16
C GLU A 363 -36.59 -10.00 2.47
N PRO A 364 -37.11 -11.25 2.50
CA PRO A 364 -37.07 -12.10 3.68
C PRO A 364 -35.67 -12.66 3.97
N SER A 365 -34.73 -12.56 3.02
CA SER A 365 -33.36 -13.05 3.16
C SER A 365 -32.37 -12.24 2.33
N ALA A 366 -31.11 -12.22 2.76
CA ALA A 366 -30.00 -11.60 2.02
C ALA A 366 -28.72 -12.41 2.20
N GLU A 367 -27.81 -12.31 1.23
CA GLU A 367 -26.46 -12.87 1.33
C GLU A 367 -25.43 -11.74 1.30
N VAL A 368 -24.66 -11.62 2.38
CA VAL A 368 -23.63 -10.60 2.55
C VAL A 368 -22.26 -11.22 2.33
N ARG A 369 -21.48 -10.66 1.40
CA ARG A 369 -20.10 -11.09 1.13
C ARG A 369 -19.12 -10.06 1.70
N LEU A 370 -18.24 -10.51 2.58
CA LEU A 370 -17.19 -9.71 3.21
C LEU A 370 -15.83 -10.18 2.69
N GLY A 371 -15.09 -9.28 2.05
CA GLY A 371 -13.71 -9.54 1.66
C GLY A 371 -12.77 -9.22 2.81
N ILE A 372 -11.79 -10.08 3.04
CA ILE A 372 -10.75 -9.91 4.05
C ILE A 372 -9.41 -9.88 3.33
N LEU A 373 -8.82 -8.70 3.19
CA LEU A 373 -7.51 -8.54 2.57
C LEU A 373 -6.42 -8.62 3.66
N ASN A 374 -5.42 -9.48 3.49
CA ASN A 374 -4.28 -9.51 4.40
C ASN A 374 -3.17 -8.57 3.91
N LEU A 375 -3.00 -7.43 4.59
CA LEU A 375 -1.95 -6.45 4.30
C LEU A 375 -0.61 -6.78 4.96
N GLY A 376 -0.59 -7.80 5.82
CA GLY A 376 0.58 -8.20 6.57
C GLY A 376 1.55 -9.07 5.79
N TRP A 377 2.58 -9.52 6.50
CA TRP A 377 3.66 -10.38 6.02
C TRP A 377 3.51 -11.82 6.52
N GLY A 378 2.69 -12.03 7.56
CA GLY A 378 2.29 -13.35 8.05
C GLY A 378 0.91 -13.75 7.54
N ALA A 379 0.61 -15.05 7.55
CA ALA A 379 -0.70 -15.55 7.13
C ALA A 379 -1.79 -15.28 8.18
N ALA A 380 -2.92 -14.71 7.75
CA ALA A 380 -4.07 -14.49 8.62
C ALA A 380 -4.93 -15.76 8.65
N GLN A 381 -4.89 -16.50 9.77
CA GLN A 381 -5.73 -17.69 9.93
C GLN A 381 -7.06 -17.33 10.62
N LEU A 382 -8.16 -17.37 9.87
CA LEU A 382 -9.51 -17.16 10.38
C LEU A 382 -9.97 -18.42 11.13
N ARG A 383 -10.32 -18.27 12.41
CA ARG A 383 -10.67 -19.38 13.32
C ARG A 383 -12.17 -19.53 13.52
N ALA A 384 -12.88 -18.41 13.61
CA ALA A 384 -14.30 -18.40 13.87
C ALA A 384 -14.94 -17.08 13.44
N LEU A 385 -16.25 -17.12 13.24
CA LEU A 385 -17.13 -15.96 13.22
C LEU A 385 -18.08 -16.10 14.40
N ASP A 386 -17.98 -15.18 15.36
CA ASP A 386 -18.89 -15.11 16.50
C ASP A 386 -20.02 -14.12 16.19
N ILE A 387 -21.24 -14.48 16.58
CA ILE A 387 -22.40 -13.59 16.51
C ILE A 387 -22.51 -12.93 17.89
N LEU A 388 -22.36 -11.61 17.94
CA LEU A 388 -22.38 -10.82 19.17
C LEU A 388 -23.76 -10.21 19.45
N GLU A 389 -24.49 -9.88 18.40
CA GLU A 389 -25.82 -9.28 18.47
C GLU A 389 -26.65 -9.79 17.28
N LEU A 390 -27.88 -10.22 17.53
CA LEU A 390 -28.80 -10.75 16.52
C LEU A 390 -30.24 -10.37 16.91
N PRO A 391 -30.99 -9.65 16.06
CA PRO A 391 -32.39 -9.31 16.34
C PRO A 391 -33.28 -10.57 16.41
N ALA A 392 -34.36 -10.48 17.19
CA ALA A 392 -35.30 -11.59 17.32
C ALA A 392 -35.93 -11.95 15.97
N GLY A 393 -36.00 -13.25 15.67
CA GLY A 393 -36.55 -13.77 14.41
C GLY A 393 -35.59 -13.70 13.21
N VAL A 394 -34.41 -13.11 13.36
CA VAL A 394 -33.36 -13.15 12.33
C VAL A 394 -32.50 -14.39 12.54
N GLU A 395 -32.35 -15.19 11.50
CA GLU A 395 -31.42 -16.31 11.47
C GLU A 395 -30.19 -15.96 10.62
N ILE A 396 -29.03 -16.44 11.06
CA ILE A 396 -27.74 -16.17 10.41
C ILE A 396 -26.98 -17.48 10.20
N THR A 397 -26.58 -17.74 8.97
CA THR A 397 -25.78 -18.91 8.59
C THR A 397 -24.47 -18.44 7.96
N PRO A 398 -23.37 -18.41 8.70
CA PRO A 398 -22.07 -18.07 8.14
C PRO A 398 -21.53 -19.23 7.30
N ARG A 399 -21.03 -18.91 6.10
CA ARG A 399 -20.26 -19.78 5.22
C ARG A 399 -18.85 -19.19 5.07
N LEU A 400 -17.88 -19.83 5.72
CA LEU A 400 -16.47 -19.47 5.62
C LEU A 400 -15.87 -20.17 4.39
N LEU A 401 -15.30 -19.40 3.47
CA LEU A 401 -14.69 -19.97 2.26
C LEU A 401 -13.18 -20.18 2.42
N ASP A 402 -12.49 -19.30 3.16
CA ASP A 402 -11.04 -19.37 3.36
C ASP A 402 -10.65 -19.29 4.85
N SER A 403 -9.94 -20.29 5.36
CA SER A 403 -9.45 -20.32 6.75
C SER A 403 -8.01 -19.79 6.89
N LEU A 404 -7.25 -19.70 5.80
CA LEU A 404 -5.86 -19.21 5.78
C LEU A 404 -5.66 -18.21 4.64
N ILE A 405 -5.45 -16.95 4.99
CA ILE A 405 -5.29 -15.85 4.04
C ILE A 405 -3.82 -15.45 4.00
N ALA A 406 -3.12 -15.86 2.93
CA ALA A 406 -1.70 -15.55 2.74
C ALA A 406 -1.46 -14.03 2.59
N PRO A 407 -0.22 -13.55 2.80
CA PRO A 407 0.16 -12.15 2.54
C PRO A 407 -0.27 -11.65 1.16
N GLY A 408 -0.87 -10.46 1.10
CA GLY A 408 -1.33 -9.86 -0.16
C GLY A 408 -2.53 -10.56 -0.83
N ARG A 409 -3.15 -11.55 -0.18
CA ARG A 409 -4.33 -12.28 -0.68
C ARG A 409 -5.61 -11.84 0.02
N THR A 410 -6.73 -12.11 -0.64
CA THR A 410 -8.07 -11.86 -0.14
C THR A 410 -8.76 -13.18 0.18
N GLY A 411 -9.25 -13.32 1.41
CA GLY A 411 -10.20 -14.36 1.79
C GLY A 411 -11.63 -13.84 1.82
N TRP A 412 -12.62 -14.74 1.78
CA TRP A 412 -14.02 -14.36 1.79
C TRP A 412 -14.82 -15.00 2.92
N VAL A 413 -15.71 -14.20 3.50
CA VAL A 413 -16.77 -14.66 4.40
C VAL A 413 -18.10 -14.31 3.76
N VAL A 414 -18.95 -15.33 3.60
CA VAL A 414 -20.30 -15.17 3.09
C VAL A 414 -21.26 -15.44 4.24
N VAL A 415 -22.23 -14.57 4.44
CA VAL A 415 -23.20 -14.69 5.53
C VAL A 415 -24.59 -14.65 4.93
N ARG A 416 -25.33 -15.75 5.10
CA ARG A 416 -26.74 -15.79 4.73
C ARG A 416 -27.60 -15.36 5.91
N LEU A 417 -28.53 -14.46 5.66
CA LEU A 417 -29.49 -13.96 6.63
C LEU A 417 -30.90 -14.36 6.19
N GLN A 418 -31.74 -14.76 7.14
CA GLN A 418 -33.14 -15.09 6.94
C GLN A 418 -33.98 -14.42 8.02
N GLY A 419 -35.26 -14.16 7.75
CA GLY A 419 -36.15 -13.46 8.69
C GLY A 419 -35.85 -11.96 8.84
N ILE A 420 -35.23 -11.35 7.82
CA ILE A 420 -34.83 -9.92 7.86
C ILE A 420 -35.91 -8.95 7.34
N ALA A 421 -36.98 -9.45 6.74
CA ALA A 421 -38.08 -8.62 6.25
C ALA A 421 -38.78 -7.92 7.43
N GLY A 422 -38.78 -6.58 7.41
CA GLY A 422 -39.41 -5.77 8.46
C GLY A 422 -38.67 -5.76 9.81
N SER A 423 -37.51 -6.41 9.90
CA SER A 423 -36.69 -6.47 11.10
C SER A 423 -35.92 -5.16 11.32
N SER A 424 -35.73 -4.78 12.58
CA SER A 424 -34.95 -3.60 12.99
C SER A 424 -33.87 -3.97 14.01
N GLY A 425 -32.68 -3.39 13.89
CA GLY A 425 -31.60 -3.57 14.87
C GLY A 425 -30.27 -3.90 14.21
N ASN A 426 -29.27 -4.26 15.01
CA ASN A 426 -27.94 -4.59 14.50
C ASN A 426 -27.72 -6.10 14.52
N VAL A 427 -27.13 -6.61 13.45
CA VAL A 427 -26.42 -7.89 13.44
C VAL A 427 -24.93 -7.58 13.60
N ARG A 428 -24.38 -7.84 14.78
CA ARG A 428 -22.95 -7.61 15.07
C ARG A 428 -22.20 -8.93 15.03
N MET A 429 -21.18 -9.02 14.19
CA MET A 429 -20.35 -10.21 14.06
C MET A 429 -18.89 -9.87 14.35
N ARG A 430 -18.15 -10.84 14.90
CA ARG A 430 -16.72 -10.75 15.16
C ARG A 430 -15.99 -11.89 14.48
N LEU A 431 -15.05 -11.55 13.61
CA LEU A 431 -14.12 -12.47 12.98
C LEU A 431 -12.91 -12.65 13.90
N ARG A 432 -12.72 -13.86 14.43
CA ARG A 432 -11.57 -14.21 15.27
C ARG A 432 -10.49 -14.88 14.45
N PHE A 433 -9.28 -14.39 14.60
CA PHE A 433 -8.08 -14.95 13.98
C PHE A 433 -7.24 -15.73 15.00
N ALA A 434 -6.16 -16.38 14.55
CA ALA A 434 -5.17 -16.97 15.45
C ALA A 434 -4.56 -15.94 16.42
N ALA A 435 -3.94 -16.44 17.50
CA ALA A 435 -3.34 -15.59 18.53
C ALA A 435 -2.37 -14.55 17.95
N GLY A 436 -2.39 -13.33 18.50
CA GLY A 436 -1.56 -12.22 18.02
C GLY A 436 -2.19 -11.39 16.89
N VAL A 437 -3.31 -11.84 16.29
CA VAL A 437 -4.02 -11.09 15.24
C VAL A 437 -5.28 -10.46 15.82
N ARG A 438 -5.44 -9.15 15.62
CA ARG A 438 -6.60 -8.40 16.13
C ARG A 438 -7.90 -8.92 15.49
N PRO A 439 -8.95 -9.22 16.28
CA PRO A 439 -10.26 -9.54 15.74
C PRO A 439 -10.84 -8.39 14.91
N LEU A 440 -11.60 -8.73 13.87
CA LEU A 440 -12.32 -7.74 13.06
C LEU A 440 -13.80 -7.80 13.41
N GLU A 441 -14.45 -6.65 13.48
CA GLU A 441 -15.88 -6.57 13.74
C GLU A 441 -16.59 -5.94 12.56
N VAL A 442 -17.78 -6.46 12.27
CA VAL A 442 -18.68 -5.97 11.25
C VAL A 442 -20.07 -5.80 11.85
N VAL A 443 -20.73 -4.71 11.49
CA VAL A 443 -22.10 -4.41 11.90
C VAL A 443 -22.96 -4.31 10.65
N LEU A 444 -23.99 -5.14 10.57
CA LEU A 444 -25.06 -4.97 9.60
C LEU A 444 -26.27 -4.34 10.31
N ARG A 445 -26.68 -3.16 9.87
CA ARG A 445 -27.86 -2.45 10.37
C ARG A 445 -29.07 -2.88 9.57
N LEU A 446 -30.04 -3.53 10.22
CA LEU A 446 -31.34 -3.83 9.64
C LEU A 446 -32.29 -2.68 9.95
N THR A 447 -32.88 -2.11 8.89
CA THR A 447 -33.85 -1.03 8.99
C THR A 447 -35.09 -1.41 8.17
N PRO A 448 -36.30 -1.40 8.76
CA PRO A 448 -37.52 -1.76 8.04
C PRO A 448 -37.80 -0.82 6.86
N SER A 449 -38.23 -1.36 5.72
CA SER A 449 -38.58 -0.54 4.55
C SER A 449 -39.76 0.39 4.83
N GLY A 450 -39.74 1.63 4.33
CA GLY A 450 -40.83 2.59 4.50
C GLY A 450 -40.87 3.27 5.87
N ILE A 451 -40.09 2.79 6.83
CA ILE A 451 -39.62 3.62 7.93
C ILE A 451 -38.48 4.43 7.35
N ALA A 452 -38.78 5.64 6.88
CA ALA A 452 -37.74 6.66 6.73
C ALA A 452 -36.94 6.61 8.03
N SER A 453 -35.61 6.53 7.97
CA SER A 453 -34.84 6.87 9.19
C SER A 453 -35.48 8.15 9.72
N PRO A 454 -35.99 8.18 10.96
CA PRO A 454 -36.79 9.32 11.40
C PRO A 454 -35.98 10.61 11.38
N TRP A 455 -34.68 10.50 11.12
CA TRP A 455 -33.73 11.53 10.81
C TRP A 455 -33.11 11.29 9.42
N ALA A 456 -33.19 12.29 8.54
CA ALA A 456 -32.20 12.49 7.49
C ALA A 456 -31.43 13.77 7.86
N ILE A 457 -30.19 13.66 8.33
CA ILE A 457 -29.33 14.85 8.45
C ILE A 457 -28.85 15.18 7.05
N ARG A 458 -29.62 16.03 6.35
CA ARG A 458 -29.20 16.58 5.05
C ARG A 458 -28.14 17.69 5.27
N LEU A 459 -27.46 18.02 4.18
CA LEU A 459 -26.30 18.91 4.12
C LEU A 459 -26.46 20.25 4.87
N VAL A 460 -25.30 20.85 5.15
CA VAL A 460 -25.14 22.26 5.56
C VAL A 460 -25.69 23.17 4.45
N GLU A 461 -26.74 23.94 4.76
CA GLU A 461 -27.13 25.09 3.95
C GLU A 461 -26.50 26.34 4.57
N GLY A 462 -25.43 26.86 3.95
CA GLY A 462 -24.77 28.09 4.41
C GLY A 462 -24.22 27.99 5.84
N ASP A 463 -24.73 28.84 6.73
CA ASP A 463 -24.27 28.99 8.13
C ASP A 463 -25.05 28.14 9.14
N GLU A 464 -25.94 27.24 8.69
CA GLU A 464 -26.74 26.39 9.58
C GLU A 464 -26.57 24.89 9.29
N LEU A 465 -26.51 24.10 10.36
CA LEU A 465 -26.69 22.65 10.33
C LEU A 465 -28.19 22.35 10.39
N VAL A 466 -28.73 21.74 9.34
CA VAL A 466 -30.14 21.36 9.24
C VAL A 466 -30.30 19.86 9.51
N VAL A 467 -31.17 19.53 10.46
CA VAL A 467 -31.55 18.16 10.82
C VAL A 467 -33.01 17.98 10.45
N HIS A 468 -33.31 17.06 9.54
CA HIS A 468 -34.68 16.80 9.12
C HIS A 468 -35.25 15.60 9.88
N TRP A 469 -36.38 15.77 10.54
CA TRP A 469 -37.14 14.71 11.19
C TRP A 469 -38.25 14.22 10.27
N ALA A 470 -38.07 13.04 9.66
CA ALA A 470 -39.06 12.40 8.81
C ALA A 470 -39.94 11.45 9.65
N GLY A 471 -41.09 11.93 10.13
CA GLY A 471 -42.05 11.09 10.85
C GLY A 471 -43.15 11.89 11.53
N PRO A 472 -44.25 11.25 11.97
CA PRO A 472 -45.34 11.93 12.65
C PRO A 472 -44.82 12.58 13.94
N VAL A 473 -44.99 13.89 14.03
CA VAL A 473 -44.62 14.67 15.23
C VAL A 473 -45.70 14.38 16.28
N PRO A 474 -45.35 13.91 17.49
CA PRO A 474 -46.31 13.94 18.59
C PRO A 474 -46.77 15.36 18.84
N ALA A 475 -47.83 15.56 19.63
CA ALA A 475 -48.30 16.92 19.96
C ALA A 475 -47.21 17.83 20.59
N ASP A 476 -46.13 17.24 21.12
CA ASP A 476 -44.96 17.93 21.65
C ASP A 476 -43.86 18.12 20.60
N ILE A 477 -43.33 19.34 20.50
CA ILE A 477 -42.16 19.66 19.68
C ILE A 477 -40.94 18.87 20.17
N PRO A 478 -40.20 18.17 19.29
CA PRO A 478 -38.99 17.43 19.67
C PRO A 478 -37.96 18.33 20.34
N ARG A 479 -37.29 17.84 21.39
CA ARG A 479 -36.19 18.58 22.05
C ARG A 479 -34.84 18.04 21.59
N LEU A 480 -34.02 18.88 20.98
CA LEU A 480 -32.65 18.53 20.56
C LEU A 480 -31.63 19.02 21.60
N THR A 481 -30.73 18.13 22.04
CA THR A 481 -29.53 18.46 22.81
C THR A 481 -28.31 18.07 22.00
N VAL A 482 -27.34 18.96 21.88
CA VAL A 482 -26.05 18.68 21.21
C VAL A 482 -25.01 18.39 22.28
N PHE A 483 -24.14 17.42 22.04
CA PHE A 483 -23.04 17.04 22.90
C PHE A 483 -21.72 17.08 22.15
N THR A 484 -20.64 17.43 22.83
CA THR A 484 -19.27 17.25 22.31
C THR A 484 -18.89 15.76 22.29
N VAL A 485 -17.79 15.39 21.61
CA VAL A 485 -17.20 14.04 21.71
C VAL A 485 -16.98 13.60 23.16
N ALA A 486 -16.66 14.54 24.05
CA ALA A 486 -16.44 14.27 25.47
C ALA A 486 -17.75 14.11 26.28
N GLY A 487 -18.93 14.17 25.63
CA GLY A 487 -20.22 14.01 26.28
C GLY A 487 -20.73 15.24 27.01
N GLN A 488 -20.12 16.42 26.81
CA GLN A 488 -20.59 17.66 27.41
C GLN A 488 -21.75 18.23 26.59
N ALA A 489 -22.91 18.46 27.24
CA ALA A 489 -24.05 19.11 26.62
C ALA A 489 -23.72 20.57 26.27
N LEU A 490 -24.03 20.96 25.04
CA LEU A 490 -23.89 22.31 24.51
C LEU A 490 -25.23 23.03 24.57
N ALA A 491 -25.21 24.25 25.09
CA ALA A 491 -26.32 25.18 24.96
C ALA A 491 -26.32 25.76 23.54
N CYS A 492 -26.94 25.05 22.60
CA CYS A 492 -27.11 25.52 21.22
C CYS A 492 -28.60 25.77 20.96
N PRO A 493 -29.02 26.99 20.62
CA PRO A 493 -30.41 27.29 20.33
C PRO A 493 -30.83 26.61 19.02
N ALA A 494 -31.63 25.55 19.13
CA ALA A 494 -32.23 24.87 18.00
C ALA A 494 -33.52 25.60 17.57
N ARG A 495 -33.65 25.89 16.28
CA ARG A 495 -34.89 26.43 15.68
C ARG A 495 -35.67 25.31 15.03
N PHE A 496 -36.95 25.22 15.33
CA PHE A 496 -37.83 24.17 14.82
C PHE A 496 -38.79 24.76 13.78
N ARG A 497 -38.96 24.06 12.65
CA ARG A 497 -39.90 24.42 11.60
C ARG A 497 -40.69 23.18 11.19
N ALA A 498 -41.99 23.18 11.42
CA ALA A 498 -42.88 22.17 10.86
C ALA A 498 -43.01 22.38 9.34
N LEU A 499 -43.00 21.28 8.58
CA LEU A 499 -43.18 21.26 7.15
C LEU A 499 -44.58 20.75 6.78
N ALA A 500 -45.00 21.02 5.54
CA ALA A 500 -46.35 20.75 5.07
C ALA A 500 -46.70 19.25 5.01
N ASP A 501 -45.69 18.38 4.92
CA ASP A 501 -45.81 16.93 4.93
C ASP A 501 -45.84 16.32 6.35
N GLY A 502 -45.87 17.16 7.38
CA GLY A 502 -45.87 16.74 8.78
C GLY A 502 -44.49 16.43 9.35
N SER A 503 -43.40 16.65 8.59
CA SER A 503 -42.03 16.55 9.09
C SER A 503 -41.58 17.81 9.84
N VAL A 504 -40.43 17.75 10.54
CA VAL A 504 -39.86 18.91 11.27
C VAL A 504 -38.40 19.11 10.87
N GLU A 505 -38.06 20.33 10.45
CA GLU A 505 -36.68 20.77 10.35
C GLU A 505 -36.20 21.35 11.68
N VAL A 506 -35.00 20.95 12.09
CA VAL A 506 -34.26 21.54 13.19
C VAL A 506 -33.01 22.21 12.65
N ARG A 507 -32.88 23.52 12.86
CA ARG A 507 -31.77 24.33 12.37
C ARG A 507 -30.89 24.77 13.54
N LEU A 508 -29.61 24.47 13.42
CA LEU A 508 -28.57 24.79 14.40
C LEU A 508 -27.56 25.78 13.79
N PRO A 509 -27.32 26.94 14.42
CA PRO A 509 -26.31 27.89 13.92
C PRO A 509 -24.90 27.29 14.01
N ARG A 510 -24.16 27.28 12.91
CA ARG A 510 -22.82 26.67 12.83
C ARG A 510 -21.79 27.41 13.67
N ASP A 511 -21.92 28.74 13.81
CA ASP A 511 -21.08 29.60 14.65
C ASP A 511 -21.18 29.24 16.16
N ARG A 512 -22.23 28.52 16.56
CA ARG A 512 -22.45 28.05 17.94
C ARG A 512 -22.00 26.62 18.19
N LEU A 513 -21.53 25.92 17.16
CA LEU A 513 -21.07 24.54 17.25
C LEU A 513 -19.54 24.48 17.22
N PRO A 514 -18.88 23.80 18.18
CA PRO A 514 -17.44 23.60 18.10
C PRO A 514 -17.09 22.70 16.90
N ARG A 515 -15.87 22.89 16.36
CA ARG A 515 -15.35 22.04 15.29
C ARG A 515 -15.15 20.62 15.81
N GLY A 516 -15.42 19.64 14.96
CA GLY A 516 -15.20 18.23 15.24
C GLY A 516 -16.49 17.39 15.29
N LEU A 517 -16.38 16.20 15.88
CA LEU A 517 -17.49 15.25 15.95
C LEU A 517 -18.45 15.64 17.09
N LEU A 518 -19.74 15.66 16.80
CA LEU A 518 -20.80 16.00 17.74
C LEU A 518 -21.76 14.83 17.89
N LEU A 519 -22.29 14.66 19.10
CA LEU A 519 -23.34 13.69 19.41
C LEU A 519 -24.66 14.45 19.60
N LEU A 520 -25.68 14.10 18.84
CA LEU A 520 -27.00 14.73 18.87
C LEU A 520 -27.97 13.79 19.60
N ARG A 521 -28.70 14.32 20.59
CA ARG A 521 -29.79 13.63 21.29
C ARG A 521 -31.11 14.32 21.02
N VAL A 522 -32.08 13.60 20.48
CA VAL A 522 -33.44 14.11 20.29
C VAL A 522 -34.39 13.38 21.21
N ASN A 523 -35.17 14.12 22.00
CA ASN A 523 -36.23 13.60 22.84
C ASN A 523 -37.59 13.90 22.19
N VAL A 524 -38.40 12.87 21.99
CA VAL A 524 -39.72 12.94 21.37
C VAL A 524 -40.71 12.23 22.29
N GLY A 525 -41.45 13.01 23.08
CA GLY A 525 -42.22 12.45 24.21
C GLY A 525 -41.30 11.68 25.18
N GLN A 526 -41.55 10.39 25.35
CA GLN A 526 -40.74 9.48 26.18
C GLN A 526 -39.61 8.77 25.41
N GLN A 527 -39.52 8.94 24.09
CA GLN A 527 -38.53 8.26 23.25
C GLN A 527 -37.26 9.13 23.12
N VAL A 528 -36.08 8.49 23.18
CA VAL A 528 -34.77 9.15 23.08
C VAL A 528 -33.97 8.55 21.92
N TRP A 529 -33.51 9.41 21.01
CA TRP A 529 -32.75 9.04 19.81
C TRP A 529 -31.37 9.70 19.82
N TRP A 530 -30.36 8.99 19.31
CA TRP A 530 -28.97 9.44 19.30
C TRP A 530 -28.35 9.31 17.90
N THR A 531 -27.53 10.29 17.47
CA THR A 531 -26.76 10.21 16.22
C THR A 531 -25.49 11.05 16.29
N TRP A 532 -24.53 10.79 15.40
CA TRP A 532 -23.25 11.50 15.35
C TRP A 532 -23.12 12.31 14.06
N ARG A 533 -22.51 13.50 14.15
CA ARG A 533 -22.21 14.31 12.96
C ARG A 533 -20.87 15.01 13.09
N LEU A 534 -20.08 14.97 12.02
CA LEU A 534 -18.85 15.75 11.91
C LEU A 534 -19.22 17.16 11.43
N ASN A 535 -18.88 18.18 12.22
CA ASN A 535 -19.01 19.58 11.83
C ASN A 535 -17.63 20.10 11.36
N PRO A 536 -17.41 20.35 10.06
CA PRO A 536 -16.16 20.88 9.54
C PRO A 536 -15.87 22.32 9.98
#